data_AF-A0A7V2IMX5-F1
#
_entry.id   AF-A0A7V2IMX5-F1
#
_cell.length_a   1.000
_cell.length_b   1.000
_cell.length_c   1.000
_cell.angle_alpha   90.00
_cell.angle_beta   90.00
_cell.angle_gamma   90.00
#
_symmetry.space_group_name_H-M   'P 1'
#
loop_
_entity.id
_entity.type
_entity.pdbx_description
1 polymer ?
#
loop_
_entity_poly.entity_id
_entity_poly.type
_entity_poly.pdbx_seq_one_letter_code
_entity_poly.pdbx_strand_id
1 'polypeptide(L)'
;MSTPDHTEQHRTWHAPIPESGRFEREVGIDDDLVSGELLDNLTSTPLGRLLRIISHLPEIRQEKVVAVRRQIDRDEYALNENLDAALDRVLEELIAEE
;
A
#
# COMPACT_ATOMS: atom_id res chain seq x y z
N MET A 1 32.61 20.76 -36.90
CA MET A 1 31.32 20.16 -36.52
C MET A 1 31.63 18.99 -35.61
N SER A 2 31.48 19.17 -34.30
CA SER A 2 31.65 18.11 -33.30
C SER A 2 30.30 17.90 -32.64
N THR A 3 29.76 16.69 -32.76
CA THR A 3 28.58 16.24 -32.02
C THR A 3 28.93 16.13 -30.54
N PRO A 4 28.07 16.61 -29.60
CA PRO A 4 28.32 16.40 -28.19
C PRO A 4 27.99 14.97 -27.79
N ASP A 5 28.86 14.44 -26.94
CA ASP A 5 28.81 13.16 -26.26
C ASP A 5 27.54 13.05 -25.39
N HIS A 6 26.79 11.95 -25.53
CA HIS A 6 25.56 11.66 -24.80
C HIS A 6 25.83 10.66 -23.67
N THR A 7 26.88 10.90 -22.91
CA THR A 7 27.21 10.12 -21.73
C THR A 7 27.31 11.09 -20.55
N GLU A 8 26.79 10.69 -19.39
CA GLU A 8 26.82 11.42 -18.11
C GLU A 8 25.65 12.35 -17.79
N GLN A 9 24.43 11.82 -17.70
CA GLN A 9 23.47 12.32 -16.69
C GLN A 9 22.72 11.16 -16.00
N HIS A 10 23.45 10.17 -15.47
CA HIS A 10 22.91 9.35 -14.39
C HIS A 10 22.94 10.18 -13.11
N ARG A 11 21.95 11.07 -12.97
CA ARG A 11 21.69 11.79 -11.72
C ARG A 11 21.30 10.74 -10.69
N THR A 12 22.23 10.35 -9.81
CA THR A 12 21.94 9.50 -8.66
C THR A 12 20.95 10.23 -7.77
N TRP A 13 19.68 9.84 -7.87
CA TRP A 13 18.61 10.32 -7.00
C TRP A 13 18.88 9.80 -5.59
N HIS A 14 19.55 10.61 -4.77
CA HIS A 14 19.52 10.41 -3.32
C HIS A 14 18.14 10.85 -2.83
N ALA A 15 17.20 9.91 -2.78
CA ALA A 15 15.95 10.15 -2.07
C ALA A 15 16.27 10.39 -0.59
N PRO A 16 15.83 11.49 0.03
CA PRO A 16 15.92 11.63 1.47
C PRO A 16 15.16 10.47 2.12
N ILE A 17 15.78 9.83 3.10
CA ILE A 17 15.13 8.81 3.94
C ILE A 17 13.94 9.54 4.58
N PRO A 18 12.67 9.16 4.29
CA PRO A 18 11.56 9.84 4.91
C PRO A 18 11.64 9.55 6.41
N GLU A 19 11.89 10.59 7.19
CA GLU A 19 11.64 10.55 8.64
C GLU A 19 10.23 10.04 8.83
N SER A 20 10.12 9.03 9.68
CA SER A 20 8.95 8.22 9.93
C SER A 20 7.75 9.12 10.22
N GLY A 21 7.00 9.47 9.16
CA GLY A 21 5.73 10.14 9.26
C GLY A 21 4.83 9.27 10.11
N ARG A 22 4.41 9.82 11.25
CA ARG A 22 3.52 9.22 12.22
C ARG A 22 2.16 8.95 11.58
N PHE A 23 2.05 7.85 10.85
CA PHE A 23 0.79 7.31 10.34
C PHE A 23 0.30 6.24 11.32
N GLU A 24 -0.11 6.69 12.51
CA GLU A 24 -0.82 5.87 13.48
C GLU A 24 -2.25 6.39 13.54
N ARG A 25 -3.06 6.04 12.53
CA ARG A 25 -4.48 5.84 12.81
C ARG A 25 -4.64 4.37 13.11
N GLU A 26 -4.39 4.02 14.37
CA GLU A 26 -4.79 2.73 14.91
C GLU A 26 -6.32 2.67 14.82
N VAL A 27 -6.84 1.93 13.83
CA VAL A 27 -8.27 1.57 13.81
C VAL A 27 -8.45 0.45 14.83
N GLY A 28 -8.31 0.81 16.10
CA GLY A 28 -8.74 -0.01 17.21
C GLY A 28 -10.26 -0.11 17.13
N ILE A 29 -10.78 -1.31 16.93
CA ILE A 29 -12.18 -1.55 17.29
C ILE A 29 -12.19 -1.45 18.81
N ASP A 30 -12.74 -0.36 19.35
CA ASP A 30 -13.00 -0.24 20.79
C ASP A 30 -13.91 -1.41 21.18
N ASP A 31 -13.33 -2.43 21.82
CA ASP A 31 -14.03 -3.64 22.27
C ASP A 31 -15.23 -3.29 23.19
N ASP A 32 -15.25 -2.09 23.77
CA ASP A 32 -16.31 -1.57 24.64
C ASP A 32 -17.59 -1.12 23.89
N LEU A 33 -17.53 -0.93 22.57
CA LEU A 33 -18.67 -0.50 21.72
C LEU A 33 -19.42 -1.67 21.06
N VAL A 34 -18.94 -2.91 21.24
CA VAL A 34 -19.42 -4.08 20.52
C VAL A 34 -20.28 -4.95 21.44
N SER A 35 -21.50 -5.29 21.02
CA SER A 35 -22.37 -6.22 21.75
C SER A 35 -21.66 -7.55 22.01
N GLY A 36 -21.86 -8.16 23.19
CA GLY A 36 -21.19 -9.41 23.56
C GLY A 36 -21.32 -10.55 22.54
N GLU A 37 -22.45 -10.62 21.83
CA GLU A 37 -22.67 -11.59 20.75
C GLU A 37 -21.80 -11.34 19.50
N LEU A 38 -21.48 -10.08 19.18
CA LEU A 38 -20.58 -9.75 18.07
C LEU A 38 -19.12 -10.02 18.44
N LEU A 39 -18.72 -9.74 19.69
CA LEU A 39 -17.41 -10.15 20.23
C LEU A 39 -17.25 -11.68 20.24
N ASP A 40 -18.28 -12.40 20.65
CA ASP A 40 -18.31 -13.86 20.60
C ASP A 40 -18.17 -14.37 19.16
N ASN A 41 -18.90 -13.77 18.22
CA ASN A 41 -18.78 -14.14 16.80
C ASN A 41 -17.41 -13.78 16.20
N LEU A 42 -16.81 -12.66 16.61
CA LEU A 42 -15.46 -12.22 16.20
C LEU A 42 -14.37 -13.21 16.65
N THR A 43 -14.58 -13.92 17.76
CA THR A 43 -13.60 -14.87 18.31
C THR A 43 -13.88 -16.33 17.94
N SER A 44 -15.16 -16.72 17.87
CA SER A 44 -15.59 -18.12 17.72
C SER A 44 -15.72 -18.58 16.26
N THR A 45 -16.07 -17.68 15.34
CA THR A 45 -16.30 -18.05 13.94
C THR A 45 -15.00 -17.96 13.11
N PRO A 46 -14.83 -18.78 12.05
CA PRO A 46 -13.69 -18.64 11.13
C PRO A 46 -13.62 -17.26 10.48
N LEU A 47 -14.77 -16.69 10.10
CA LEU A 47 -14.86 -15.36 9.51
C LEU A 47 -14.49 -14.28 10.53
N GLY A 48 -15.01 -14.36 11.75
CA GLY A 48 -14.67 -13.44 12.83
C GLY A 48 -13.18 -13.41 13.13
N ARG A 49 -12.55 -14.59 13.24
CA ARG A 49 -11.10 -14.68 13.43
C ARG A 49 -10.32 -14.04 12.27
N LEU A 50 -10.80 -14.22 11.03
CA LEU A 50 -10.20 -13.58 9.87
C LEU A 50 -10.33 -12.05 9.93
N LEU A 51 -11.52 -11.52 10.25
CA LEU A 51 -11.74 -10.08 10.40
C LEU A 51 -10.89 -9.48 11.52
N ARG A 52 -10.72 -10.20 12.64
CA ARG A 52 -9.79 -9.81 13.71
C ARG A 52 -8.35 -9.78 13.22
N ILE A 53 -7.91 -10.76 12.44
CA ILE A 53 -6.55 -10.73 11.86
C ILE A 53 -6.40 -9.53 10.92
N ILE A 54 -7.41 -9.25 10.08
CA ILE A 54 -7.41 -8.12 9.15
C ILE A 54 -7.35 -6.78 9.91
N SER A 55 -8.09 -6.64 11.01
CA SER A 55 -8.11 -5.40 11.80
C SER A 55 -6.77 -5.07 12.45
N HIS A 56 -5.92 -6.08 12.68
CA HIS A 56 -4.56 -5.89 13.22
C HIS A 56 -3.50 -5.72 12.12
N LEU A 57 -3.89 -5.77 10.83
CA LEU A 57 -2.94 -5.49 9.76
C LEU A 57 -2.57 -4.00 9.75
N PRO A 58 -1.29 -3.67 9.57
CA PRO A 58 -0.89 -2.27 9.49
C PRO A 58 -1.51 -1.62 8.25
N GLU A 59 -1.92 -0.36 8.38
CA GLU A 59 -2.40 0.47 7.27
C GLU A 59 -1.39 0.46 6.11
N ILE A 60 -0.10 0.58 6.44
CA ILE A 60 1.01 0.48 5.49
C ILE A 60 1.84 -0.77 5.75
N ARG A 61 1.80 -1.70 4.79
CA ARG A 61 2.65 -2.89 4.74
C ARG A 61 4.03 -2.55 4.20
N GLN A 62 4.92 -2.11 5.09
CA GLN A 62 6.29 -1.66 4.77
C GLN A 62 7.09 -2.69 3.96
N GLU A 63 6.86 -3.98 4.19
CA GLU A 63 7.50 -5.06 3.46
C GLU A 63 7.17 -5.02 1.96
N LYS A 64 5.91 -4.71 1.61
CA LYS A 64 5.47 -4.56 0.23
C LYS A 64 6.07 -3.31 -0.41
N VAL A 65 6.10 -2.21 0.33
CA VAL A 65 6.68 -0.93 -0.14
C VAL A 65 8.16 -1.12 -0.48
N VAL A 66 8.94 -1.74 0.40
CA VAL A 66 10.37 -2.01 0.17
C VAL A 66 10.57 -2.95 -1.00
N ALA A 67 9.74 -3.99 -1.14
CA ALA A 67 9.82 -4.90 -2.27
C ALA A 67 9.58 -4.20 -3.61
N VAL A 68 8.55 -3.36 -3.71
CA VAL A 68 8.23 -2.60 -4.93
C VAL A 68 9.33 -1.57 -5.23
N ARG A 69 9.83 -0.83 -4.23
CA ARG A 69 10.96 0.09 -4.42
C ARG A 69 12.17 -0.62 -5.04
N ARG A 70 12.54 -1.80 -4.52
CA ARG A 70 13.63 -2.62 -5.08
C ARG A 70 13.36 -3.13 -6.49
N GLN A 71 12.10 -3.30 -6.91
CA GLN A 71 11.76 -3.66 -8.29
C GLN A 71 11.93 -2.45 -9.21
N ILE A 72 11.46 -1.27 -8.78
CA ILE A 72 11.62 -0.01 -9.52
C ILE A 72 13.11 0.31 -9.70
N ASP A 73 13.91 0.24 -8.63
CA ASP A 73 15.35 0.50 -8.67
C ASP A 73 16.12 -0.45 -9.61
N ARG A 74 15.57 -1.66 -9.83
CA ARG A 74 16.15 -2.68 -10.71
C ARG A 74 15.53 -2.72 -12.11
N ASP A 75 14.63 -1.79 -12.41
CA ASP A 75 13.88 -1.75 -13.68
C ASP A 75 13.09 -3.05 -13.97
N GLU A 76 12.71 -3.77 -12.90
CA GLU A 76 11.92 -5.01 -12.94
C GLU A 76 10.43 -4.74 -12.66
N TYR A 77 10.07 -3.49 -12.41
CA TYR A 77 8.70 -3.12 -12.13
C TYR A 77 7.88 -3.08 -13.42
N ALA A 78 6.83 -3.89 -13.49
CA ALA A 78 5.87 -3.95 -14.57
C ALA A 78 5.00 -2.67 -14.60
N LEU A 79 5.58 -1.55 -15.05
CA LEU A 79 4.97 -0.22 -14.92
C LEU A 79 3.65 -0.13 -15.70
N ASN A 80 3.62 -0.62 -16.94
CA ASN A 80 2.46 -0.47 -17.82
C ASN A 80 1.26 -1.24 -17.27
N GLU A 81 1.45 -2.51 -16.91
CA GLU A 81 0.38 -3.35 -16.37
C GLU A 81 -0.17 -2.81 -15.04
N ASN A 82 0.71 -2.31 -14.17
CA ASN A 82 0.29 -1.72 -12.91
C ASN A 82 -0.40 -0.36 -13.09
N LEU A 83 -0.04 0.40 -14.14
CA LEU A 83 -0.68 1.67 -14.46
C LEU A 83 -2.09 1.43 -15.02
N ASP A 84 -2.24 0.49 -15.95
CA ASP A 84 -3.54 0.12 -16.52
C ASP A 84 -4.50 -0.34 -15.40
N ALA A 85 -4.05 -1.22 -14.52
CA ALA A 85 -4.85 -1.68 -13.37
C ALA A 85 -5.18 -0.54 -12.38
N ALA A 86 -4.32 0.47 -12.25
CA ALA A 86 -4.61 1.64 -11.42
C ALA A 86 -5.67 2.53 -12.05
N LEU A 87 -5.63 2.72 -13.38
CA LEU A 87 -6.66 3.45 -14.12
C LEU A 87 -8.01 2.75 -14.01
N ASP A 88 -8.05 1.43 -14.18
CA ASP A 88 -9.30 0.65 -14.06
C ASP A 88 -9.96 0.88 -12.70
N ARG A 89 -9.20 0.85 -11.61
CA ARG A 89 -9.73 1.11 -10.25
C ARG A 89 -10.26 2.53 -10.09
N VAL A 90 -9.55 3.53 -10.61
CA VAL A 90 -10.01 4.92 -10.56
C VAL A 90 -11.30 5.08 -11.35
N LEU A 91 -11.41 4.45 -12.53
CA LEU A 91 -12.63 4.47 -13.33
C LEU A 91 -13.78 3.75 -12.64
N GLU A 92 -13.53 2.59 -12.01
CA GLU A 92 -14.52 1.88 -11.20
C GLU A 92 -15.06 2.75 -10.07
N GLU A 93 -14.19 3.45 -9.33
CA GLU A 93 -14.59 4.34 -8.23
C GLU A 93 -15.43 5.52 -8.74
N LEU A 94 -15.05 6.15 -9.86
CA LEU A 94 -15.78 7.26 -10.45
C LEU A 94 -17.15 6.87 -11.04
N ILE A 95 -17.29 5.64 -11.54
CA ILE A 95 -18.53 5.14 -12.13
C ILE A 95 -19.46 4.53 -11.05
N ALA A 96 -18.90 4.01 -9.95
CA ALA A 96 -19.68 3.44 -8.86
C ALA A 96 -20.39 4.49 -7.97
N GLU A 97 -20.08 5.78 -8.13
CA GLU A 97 -20.73 6.89 -7.43
C GLU A 97 -22.02 7.41 -8.11
N GLU A 98 -22.56 6.71 -9.12
CA GLU A 98 -23.86 6.98 -9.77
C GLU A 98 -24.98 6.04 -9.30
#